data_AF-A0A8H3M6S9-F1
#
_entry.id   AF-A0A8H3M6S9-F1
#
_cell.length_a   1.000
_cell.length_b   1.000
_cell.length_c   1.000
_cell.angle_alpha   90.00
_cell.angle_beta   90.00
_cell.angle_gamma   90.00
#
_symmetry.space_group_name_H-M   'P 1'
#
loop_
_entity.id
_entity.type
_entity.pdbx_description
1 polymer ?
#
loop_
_entity_poly.entity_id
_entity_poly.type
_entity_poly.pdbx_seq_one_letter_code
_entity_poly.pdbx_strand_id
1 'polypeptide(L)'
;MGRSQANKRSNRSTITEKKKRHWNAREKIAIIMYHENGHSKNKIAAKFNIQINQLHNWISKKPQLLKVQPGVKCLNTGAKLKYPALETALLT
;
A
#
# COMPACT_ATOMS: atom_id res chain seq x y z
N MET A 1 15.57 17.85 50.07
CA MET A 1 14.36 17.01 49.88
C MET A 1 13.92 17.10 48.42
N GLY A 2 14.50 16.28 47.53
CA GLY A 2 14.19 16.31 46.09
C GLY A 2 13.00 15.41 45.77
N ARG A 3 12.03 15.89 44.99
CA ARG A 3 10.95 15.08 44.41
C ARG A 3 11.12 15.05 42.89
N SER A 4 11.73 13.99 42.38
CA SER A 4 11.80 13.72 40.94
C SER A 4 10.45 13.15 40.49
N GLN A 5 9.63 13.98 39.87
CA GLN A 5 8.36 13.56 39.30
C GLN A 5 8.64 12.88 37.95
N ALA A 6 8.62 11.55 37.94
CA ALA A 6 8.84 10.75 36.75
C ALA A 6 7.71 10.98 35.73
N ASN A 7 8.07 11.52 34.57
CA ASN A 7 7.19 11.62 33.41
C ASN A 7 6.93 10.21 32.85
N LYS A 8 5.89 9.53 33.34
CA LYS A 8 5.34 8.33 32.70
C LYS A 8 4.78 8.74 31.34
N ARG A 9 5.62 8.73 30.32
CA ARG A 9 5.18 8.73 28.91
C ARG A 9 4.42 7.43 28.71
N SER A 10 3.09 7.50 28.83
CA SER A 10 2.23 6.42 28.40
C SER A 10 2.55 6.16 26.93
N ASN A 11 3.08 4.97 26.64
CA ASN A 11 3.23 4.47 25.28
C ASN A 11 1.83 4.18 24.72
N ARG A 12 1.00 5.20 24.58
CA ARG A 12 -0.24 5.10 23.84
C ARG A 12 0.17 5.16 22.38
N SER A 13 0.28 3.99 21.76
CA SER A 13 0.35 3.87 20.32
C SER A 13 -0.83 4.64 19.75
N THR A 14 -0.61 5.83 19.19
CA THR A 14 -1.62 6.49 18.39
C THR A 14 -1.98 5.50 17.30
N ILE A 15 -3.23 5.02 17.30
CA ILE A 15 -3.79 4.27 16.18
C ILE A 15 -3.82 5.28 15.03
N THR A 16 -2.70 5.40 14.32
CA THR A 16 -2.64 6.16 13.09
C THR A 16 -3.46 5.37 12.09
N GLU A 17 -4.47 6.02 11.51
CA GLU A 17 -5.26 5.42 10.43
C GLU A 17 -4.30 4.81 9.42
N LYS A 18 -4.46 3.51 9.13
CA LYS A 18 -3.56 2.76 8.24
C LYS A 18 -3.46 3.52 6.91
N LYS A 19 -2.35 4.23 6.68
CA LYS A 19 -2.11 4.89 5.39
C LYS A 19 -2.16 3.83 4.30
N LYS A 20 -3.07 3.97 3.33
CA LYS A 20 -3.15 3.09 2.16
C LYS A 20 -1.77 3.03 1.49
N ARG A 21 -1.27 1.82 1.25
CA ARG A 21 0.00 1.61 0.57
C ARG A 21 -0.07 2.09 -0.89
N HIS A 22 1.09 2.45 -1.44
CA HIS A 22 1.20 2.93 -2.82
C HIS A 22 1.01 1.79 -3.82
N TRP A 23 0.29 2.06 -4.91
CA TRP A 23 0.08 1.11 -6.00
C TRP A 23 1.37 0.85 -6.81
N ASN A 24 1.76 -0.41 -6.94
CA ASN A 24 2.89 -0.88 -7.72
C ASN A 24 2.55 -0.94 -9.24
N ALA A 25 3.56 -0.94 -10.11
CA ALA A 25 3.40 -0.91 -11.56
C ALA A 25 2.56 -2.10 -12.09
N ARG A 26 2.78 -3.32 -11.58
CA ARG A 26 2.01 -4.52 -11.96
C ARG A 26 0.51 -4.36 -11.66
N GLU A 27 0.21 -3.73 -10.54
CA GLU A 27 -1.15 -3.55 -10.04
C GLU A 27 -1.89 -2.52 -10.87
N LYS A 28 -1.20 -1.41 -11.16
CA LYS A 28 -1.68 -0.39 -12.08
C LYS A 28 -1.98 -1.00 -13.44
N ILE A 29 -1.08 -1.84 -13.96
CA ILE A 29 -1.30 -2.56 -15.23
C ILE A 29 -2.53 -3.48 -15.13
N ALA A 30 -2.66 -4.28 -14.08
CA ALA A 30 -3.81 -5.17 -13.91
C ALA A 30 -5.15 -4.41 -13.85
N ILE A 31 -5.18 -3.26 -13.18
CA ILE A 31 -6.37 -2.39 -13.12
C ILE A 31 -6.65 -1.74 -14.48
N ILE A 32 -5.62 -1.33 -15.22
CA ILE A 32 -5.77 -0.82 -16.60
C ILE A 32 -6.35 -1.93 -17.50
N MET A 33 -5.81 -3.15 -17.46
CA MET A 33 -6.33 -4.28 -18.24
C MET A 33 -7.80 -4.58 -17.89
N TYR A 34 -8.16 -4.50 -16.61
CA TYR A 34 -9.55 -4.64 -16.18
C TYR A 34 -10.46 -3.55 -16.77
N HIS A 35 -9.96 -2.32 -16.97
CA HIS A 35 -10.70 -1.30 -17.72
C HIS A 35 -10.83 -1.63 -19.21
N GLU A 36 -9.75 -2.10 -19.83
CA GLU A 36 -9.72 -2.50 -21.25
C GLU A 36 -10.69 -3.65 -21.56
N ASN A 37 -10.97 -4.51 -20.57
CA ASN A 37 -12.01 -5.55 -20.64
C ASN A 37 -13.45 -5.01 -20.65
N GLY A 38 -13.66 -3.69 -20.82
CA GLY A 38 -14.99 -3.07 -20.97
C GLY A 38 -15.64 -2.63 -19.66
N HIS A 39 -14.92 -2.65 -18.53
CA HIS A 39 -15.47 -2.16 -17.27
C HIS A 39 -15.44 -0.64 -17.18
N SER A 40 -16.54 -0.06 -16.67
CA SER A 40 -16.64 1.40 -16.50
C SER A 40 -15.68 1.92 -15.43
N LYS A 41 -15.13 3.11 -15.65
CA LYS A 41 -14.17 3.77 -14.73
C LYS A 41 -14.76 3.92 -13.32
N ASN A 42 -16.05 4.19 -13.21
CA ASN A 42 -16.75 4.32 -11.93
C ASN A 42 -16.79 3.00 -11.15
N LYS A 43 -17.07 1.88 -11.83
CA LYS A 43 -17.08 0.55 -11.22
C LYS A 43 -15.70 0.15 -10.70
N ILE A 44 -14.65 0.54 -11.43
CA ILE A 44 -13.25 0.29 -11.05
C ILE A 44 -12.84 1.15 -9.86
N ALA A 45 -13.18 2.45 -9.90
CA ALA A 45 -12.92 3.38 -8.81
C ALA A 45 -13.55 2.91 -7.50
N ALA A 46 -14.80 2.46 -7.54
CA ALA A 46 -15.48 1.87 -6.38
C ALA A 46 -14.83 0.56 -5.93
N LYS A 47 -14.56 -0.38 -6.85
CA LYS A 47 -14.01 -1.71 -6.55
C LYS A 47 -12.62 -1.67 -5.92
N PHE A 48 -11.74 -0.82 -6.44
CA PHE A 48 -10.37 -0.70 -5.94
C PHE A 48 -10.18 0.47 -4.97
N ASN A 49 -11.27 1.21 -4.67
CA ASN A 49 -11.26 2.40 -3.83
C ASN A 49 -10.13 3.37 -4.24
N ILE A 50 -10.11 3.67 -5.54
CA ILE A 50 -9.19 4.60 -6.20
C ILE A 50 -9.98 5.77 -6.80
N GLN A 51 -9.34 6.91 -6.97
CA GLN A 51 -9.94 8.02 -7.67
C GLN A 51 -9.91 7.80 -9.18
N ILE A 52 -10.95 8.26 -9.88
CA ILE A 52 -11.04 8.15 -11.35
C ILE A 52 -9.86 8.88 -12.02
N ASN A 53 -9.44 10.04 -11.50
CA ASN A 53 -8.28 10.77 -12.01
C ASN A 53 -6.97 10.00 -11.86
N GLN A 54 -6.82 9.19 -10.80
CA GLN A 54 -5.66 8.32 -10.65
C GLN A 54 -5.64 7.24 -11.73
N LEU A 55 -6.78 6.63 -12.01
CA LEU A 55 -6.94 5.66 -13.10
C LEU A 55 -6.61 6.29 -14.47
N HIS A 56 -7.10 7.50 -14.73
CA HIS A 56 -6.80 8.23 -15.96
C HIS A 56 -5.30 8.44 -16.16
N ASN A 57 -4.60 8.92 -15.12
CA ASN A 57 -3.16 9.14 -15.15
C ASN A 57 -2.39 7.83 -15.42
N TRP A 58 -2.84 6.72 -14.84
CA TRP A 58 -2.19 5.41 -15.08
C TRP A 58 -2.39 4.93 -16.52
N ILE A 59 -3.57 5.14 -17.11
CA ILE A 59 -3.83 4.82 -18.51
C ILE A 59 -2.89 5.64 -19.42
N SER A 60 -2.76 6.95 -19.19
CA SER A 60 -1.84 7.80 -19.97
C SER A 60 -0.37 7.37 -19.84
N LYS A 61 0.02 6.79 -18.70
CA LYS A 61 1.39 6.31 -18.43
C LYS A 61 1.59 4.82 -18.67
N LYS A 62 0.59 4.09 -19.20
CA LYS A 62 0.66 2.66 -19.51
C LYS A 62 1.96 2.25 -20.24
N PRO A 63 2.42 2.92 -21.32
CA PRO A 63 3.64 2.50 -22.00
C PRO A 63 4.90 2.60 -21.13
N GLN A 64 4.94 3.54 -20.17
CA GLN A 64 6.04 3.65 -19.21
C GLN A 64 5.94 2.56 -18.15
N LEU A 65 4.73 2.26 -17.68
CA LEU A 65 4.48 1.18 -16.71
C LEU A 65 4.89 -0.19 -17.24
N LEU A 66 4.70 -0.46 -18.54
CA LEU A 66 5.11 -1.71 -19.18
C LEU A 66 6.63 -1.86 -19.34
N LYS A 67 7.36 -0.74 -19.45
CA LYS A 67 8.83 -0.73 -19.53
C LYS A 67 9.51 -0.96 -18.18
N VAL A 68 8.83 -0.65 -17.08
CA VAL A 68 9.36 -0.87 -15.73
C VAL A 68 9.39 -2.38 -15.45
N GLN A 69 10.59 -2.93 -15.28
CA GLN A 69 10.81 -4.33 -14.94
C GLN A 69 10.02 -4.65 -13.65
N PRO A 70 9.09 -5.63 -13.64
CA PRO A 70 8.20 -5.88 -12.51
C PRO A 70 8.91 -6.68 -11.41
N GLY A 71 9.98 -6.13 -10.86
CA GLY A 71 10.88 -6.80 -9.91
C GLY A 71 10.43 -6.83 -8.45
N VAL A 72 9.16 -6.55 -8.13
CA VAL A 72 8.70 -6.49 -6.72
C VAL A 72 7.31 -7.10 -6.56
N LYS A 73 7.19 -8.07 -5.63
CA LYS A 73 5.98 -8.78 -5.19
C LYS A 73 4.81 -7.83 -4.86
N CYS A 74 3.58 -8.32 -5.05
CA CYS A 74 2.32 -7.57 -5.11
C CYS A 74 1.66 -7.18 -3.78
N LEU A 75 0.78 -6.18 -3.91
CA LEU A 75 -0.58 -5.89 -3.41
C LEU A 75 -0.93 -5.93 -1.92
N ASN A 76 -0.13 -6.52 -1.04
CA ASN A 76 -0.11 -6.24 0.40
C ASN A 76 1.02 -7.06 1.05
N THR A 77 2.00 -6.40 1.66
CA THR A 77 2.93 -7.04 2.60
C THR A 77 3.15 -6.13 3.80
N GLY A 78 2.09 -5.81 4.56
CA GLY A 78 2.11 -5.11 5.87
C GLY A 78 3.05 -3.89 6.07
N ALA A 79 3.17 -3.32 7.27
CA ALA A 79 4.43 -2.63 7.54
C ALA A 79 5.56 -3.68 7.46
N LYS A 80 6.78 -3.31 7.02
CA LYS A 80 7.94 -4.19 7.24
C LYS A 80 7.97 -4.45 8.75
N LEU A 81 7.83 -5.71 9.18
CA LEU A 81 7.93 -6.06 10.60
C LEU A 81 9.27 -5.55 11.10
N LYS A 82 9.23 -4.89 12.27
CA LYS A 82 10.41 -4.25 12.85
C LYS A 82 11.56 -5.24 13.08
N TYR A 83 11.24 -6.54 13.17
CA TYR A 83 12.17 -7.64 13.41
C TYR A 83 11.82 -8.88 12.55
N PRO A 84 12.34 -8.99 11.32
CA PRO A 84 12.07 -10.14 10.46
C PRO A 84 12.67 -11.46 10.99
N ALA A 85 13.73 -11.39 11.80
CA ALA A 85 14.40 -12.57 12.33
C ALA A 85 13.60 -13.33 13.41
N LEU A 86 12.71 -12.64 14.14
CA LEU A 86 11.93 -13.26 15.23
C LEU A 86 10.79 -14.14 14.71
N GLU A 87 10.20 -13.81 13.56
CA GLU A 87 9.11 -14.62 13.00
C GLU A 87 9.61 -15.94 12.41
N THR A 88 10.82 -15.94 11.83
CA THR A 88 11.47 -17.17 11.34
C THR A 88 11.65 -18.19 12.46
N ALA A 89 11.96 -17.73 13.68
CA ALA A 89 12.17 -18.59 14.84
C ALA A 89 10.86 -19.12 15.46
N LEU A 90 9.71 -18.45 15.23
CA LEU A 90 8.40 -18.86 15.76
C LEU A 90 7.62 -19.79 14.81
N LEU A 91 8.03 -19.87 13.54
CA LEU A 91 7.42 -20.72 12.52
C LEU A 91 8.14 -22.08 12.36
N THR A 92 9.15 -22.35 13.19
CA THR A 92 9.83 -23.65 13.30
C THR A 92 9.24 -24.41 14.48
#